data_AF-A0A166IZM7-F1
#
_entry.id   AF-A0A166IZM7-F1
#
_cell.length_a   1.000
_cell.length_b   1.000
_cell.length_c   1.000
_cell.angle_alpha   90.00
_cell.angle_beta   90.00
_cell.angle_gamma   90.00
#
_symmetry.space_group_name_H-M   'P 1'
#
loop_
_entity.id
_entity.type
_entity.pdbx_description
1 polymer ?
#
loop_
_entity_poly.entity_id
_entity_poly.type
_entity_poly.pdbx_seq_one_letter_code
_entity_poly.pdbx_strand_id
1 'polypeptide(L)'
;VLVSMNYRVGAFGFLALPGSREAPGNVGLLDQRLALQWVQENVAAFGGDPTSVTLFGESAGAASVGMHLLSPPSRGLFHRAVLQSGAPNGPWATVGMGEARHRATQLAHLVGCPPGGTGGNDTELVACLRTRPAQVLVNHEWHVLPQESVFRFSFV
;
A
#
# COMPACT_ATOMS: atom_id res chain seq x y z
N VAL A 1 11.92 18.07 16.02
CA VAL A 1 11.94 17.76 14.57
C VAL A 1 10.63 17.08 14.19
N LEU A 2 10.03 17.45 13.06
CA LEU A 2 8.85 16.79 12.48
C LEU A 2 9.20 16.38 11.05
N VAL A 3 8.82 15.16 10.66
CA VAL A 3 9.06 14.59 9.32
C VAL A 3 7.74 14.08 8.77
N SER A 4 7.49 14.35 7.50
CA SER A 4 6.37 13.78 6.72
C SER A 4 6.92 13.19 5.42
N MET A 5 6.33 12.08 4.96
CA MET A 5 6.70 11.44 3.69
C MET A 5 5.47 11.18 2.84
N ASN A 6 5.69 11.10 1.53
CA ASN A 6 4.72 10.49 0.62
C ASN A 6 4.98 8.99 0.52
N TYR A 7 3.93 8.23 0.25
CA TYR A 7 4.00 6.82 -0.11
C TYR A 7 3.00 6.56 -1.25
N ARG A 8 3.24 5.52 -2.07
CA ARG A 8 2.32 5.18 -3.16
C ARG A 8 0.96 4.74 -2.60
N VAL A 9 -0.11 5.14 -3.27
CA VAL A 9 -1.51 4.83 -2.92
C VAL A 9 -2.22 4.13 -4.07
N GLY A 10 -3.43 3.61 -3.80
CA GLY A 10 -4.26 2.95 -4.81
C GLY A 10 -3.55 1.75 -5.44
N ALA A 11 -3.85 1.49 -6.72
CA ALA A 11 -3.24 0.37 -7.44
C ALA A 11 -1.69 0.45 -7.46
N PHE A 12 -1.10 1.65 -7.45
CA PHE A 12 0.34 1.83 -7.48
C PHE A 12 1.05 1.43 -6.18
N GLY A 13 0.34 1.49 -5.05
CA GLY A 13 0.86 1.16 -3.74
C GLY A 13 0.49 -0.26 -3.27
N PHE A 14 -0.67 -0.75 -3.69
CA PHE A 14 -1.30 -1.91 -3.04
C PHE A 14 -1.94 -2.91 -4.02
N LEU A 15 -1.82 -2.72 -5.35
CA LEU A 15 -2.14 -3.80 -6.28
C LEU A 15 -1.26 -5.01 -5.99
N ALA A 16 -1.89 -6.16 -5.79
CA ALA A 16 -1.20 -7.36 -5.38
C ALA A 16 -1.67 -8.57 -6.19
N LEU A 17 -0.69 -9.30 -6.72
CA LEU A 17 -0.84 -10.65 -7.26
C LEU A 17 0.00 -11.56 -6.36
N PRO A 18 -0.57 -12.11 -5.26
CA PRO A 18 0.20 -12.91 -4.31
C PRO A 18 0.93 -14.06 -5.01
N GLY A 19 2.24 -14.18 -4.74
CA GLY A 19 3.16 -15.10 -5.41
C GLY A 19 3.94 -14.48 -6.59
N SER A 20 3.50 -13.34 -7.12
CA SER A 20 4.22 -12.60 -8.17
C SER A 20 5.34 -11.75 -7.58
N ARG A 21 6.50 -11.74 -8.24
CA ARG A 21 7.59 -10.80 -7.92
C ARG A 21 7.35 -9.40 -8.47
N GLU A 22 6.51 -9.28 -9.50
CA GLU A 22 6.30 -8.02 -10.23
C GLU A 22 5.27 -7.10 -9.56
N ALA A 23 4.34 -7.67 -8.81
CA ALA A 23 3.34 -6.95 -8.02
C ALA A 23 3.04 -7.71 -6.70
N PRO A 24 4.00 -7.74 -5.76
CA PRO A 24 3.87 -8.52 -4.52
C PRO A 24 2.85 -7.94 -3.53
N GLY A 25 2.36 -6.72 -3.76
CA GLY A 25 1.51 -5.97 -2.83
C GLY A 25 2.31 -5.21 -1.78
N ASN A 26 1.60 -4.39 -1.00
CA ASN A 26 2.12 -3.63 0.14
C ASN A 26 3.32 -2.70 -0.14
N VAL A 27 3.59 -2.36 -1.41
CA VAL A 27 4.73 -1.51 -1.76
C VAL A 27 4.59 -0.09 -1.22
N GLY A 28 3.36 0.40 -0.98
CA GLY A 28 3.11 1.63 -0.24
C GLY A 28 3.60 1.58 1.22
N LEU A 29 3.43 0.46 1.92
CA LEU A 29 4.00 0.27 3.27
C LEU A 29 5.52 0.12 3.23
N LEU A 30 6.07 -0.44 2.14
CA LEU A 30 7.51 -0.51 1.94
C LEU A 30 8.11 0.89 1.68
N ASP A 31 7.40 1.77 0.98
CA ASP A 31 7.80 3.17 0.83
C ASP A 31 7.87 3.87 2.19
N GLN A 32 6.85 3.68 3.03
CA GLN A 32 6.84 4.21 4.39
C GLN A 32 8.01 3.66 5.21
N ARG A 33 8.27 2.35 5.16
CA ARG A 33 9.42 1.74 5.85
C ARG A 33 10.76 2.33 5.37
N LEU A 34 10.92 2.54 4.06
CA LEU A 34 12.12 3.16 3.51
C LEU A 34 12.32 4.57 4.06
N ALA A 35 11.25 5.36 4.16
CA ALA A 35 11.32 6.68 4.80
C ALA A 35 11.72 6.59 6.29
N LEU A 36 11.24 5.58 7.02
CA LEU A 36 11.65 5.34 8.41
C LEU A 36 13.13 4.96 8.54
N GLN A 37 13.65 4.16 7.61
CA GLN A 37 15.08 3.85 7.54
C GLN A 37 15.90 5.12 7.27
N TRP A 38 15.44 5.95 6.32
CA TRP A 38 16.07 7.23 6.05
C TRP A 38 16.09 8.12 7.29
N VAL A 39 15.00 8.18 8.07
CA VAL A 39 14.95 8.92 9.34
C VAL A 39 15.98 8.37 10.33
N GLN A 40 16.08 7.04 10.50
CA GLN A 40 17.08 6.43 11.38
C GLN A 40 18.52 6.84 11.01
N GLU A 41 18.82 6.88 9.72
CA GLU A 41 20.16 7.18 9.22
C GLU A 41 20.50 8.68 9.20
N ASN A 42 19.51 9.55 9.02
CA ASN A 42 19.75 10.95 8.64
C ASN A 42 19.21 11.99 9.62
N VAL A 43 18.20 11.66 10.46
CA VAL A 43 17.50 12.70 11.25
C VAL A 43 18.40 13.42 12.25
N ALA A 44 19.50 12.79 12.68
CA ALA A 44 20.51 13.39 13.54
C ALA A 44 21.15 14.65 12.92
N ALA A 45 21.34 14.67 11.59
CA ALA A 45 21.86 15.84 10.88
C ALA A 45 20.90 17.05 10.92
N PHE A 46 19.62 16.81 11.21
CA PHE A 46 18.58 17.84 11.36
C PHE A 46 18.29 18.16 12.84
N GLY A 47 19.12 17.66 13.77
CA GLY A 47 18.94 17.86 15.21
C GLY A 47 17.84 16.98 15.84
N GLY A 48 17.43 15.90 15.16
CA GLY A 48 16.50 14.92 15.72
C GLY A 48 17.23 13.77 16.41
N ASP A 49 16.53 13.07 17.30
CA ASP A 49 17.04 11.90 18.00
C ASP A 49 16.48 10.61 17.37
N PRO A 50 17.30 9.80 16.66
CA PRO A 50 16.83 8.55 16.05
C PRO A 50 16.39 7.51 17.07
N THR A 51 16.82 7.63 18.34
CA THR A 51 16.45 6.73 19.44
C THR A 51 15.12 7.11 20.13
N SER A 52 14.46 8.19 19.67
CA SER A 52 13.19 8.67 20.23
C SER A 52 12.16 9.02 19.15
N VAL A 53 12.16 8.26 18.05
CA VAL A 53 11.17 8.42 16.96
C VAL A 53 9.78 7.99 17.43
N THR A 54 8.78 8.87 17.25
CA THR A 54 7.36 8.58 17.48
C THR A 54 6.62 8.63 16.14
N LEU A 55 5.97 7.53 15.76
CA LEU A 55 5.09 7.54 14.59
C LEU A 55 3.70 8.02 14.99
N PHE A 56 3.08 8.81 14.13
CA PHE A 56 1.69 9.19 14.28
C PHE A 56 1.02 9.27 12.90
N GLY A 57 -0.26 8.94 12.86
CA GLY A 57 -1.05 8.96 11.64
C GLY A 57 -2.54 8.95 11.93
N GLU A 58 -3.32 9.36 10.95
CA GLU A 58 -4.79 9.42 10.99
C GLU A 58 -5.38 8.50 9.92
N SER A 59 -6.55 7.90 10.17
CA SER A 59 -7.26 7.01 9.23
C SER A 59 -6.34 5.90 8.68
N ALA A 60 -6.14 5.80 7.37
CA ALA A 60 -5.22 4.83 6.76
C ALA A 60 -3.76 5.01 7.22
N GLY A 61 -3.35 6.22 7.58
CA GLY A 61 -2.07 6.47 8.23
C GLY A 61 -1.99 5.84 9.62
N ALA A 62 -3.06 5.90 10.41
CA ALA A 62 -3.14 5.22 11.71
C ALA A 62 -3.10 3.69 11.55
N ALA A 63 -3.82 3.16 10.56
CA ALA A 63 -3.74 1.74 10.22
C ALA A 63 -2.31 1.35 9.83
N SER A 64 -1.61 2.18 9.05
CA SER A 64 -0.22 1.97 8.66
C SER A 64 0.74 1.99 9.87
N VAL A 65 0.56 2.93 10.81
CA VAL A 65 1.31 2.93 12.09
C VAL A 65 1.12 1.60 12.82
N GLY A 66 -0.12 1.10 12.88
CA GLY A 66 -0.43 -0.22 13.42
C GLY A 66 0.25 -1.36 12.67
N MET A 67 0.27 -1.34 11.34
CA MET A 67 0.95 -2.34 10.53
C MET A 67 2.47 -2.33 10.76
N HIS A 68 3.07 -1.15 10.98
CA HIS A 68 4.49 -1.05 11.34
C HIS A 68 4.77 -1.54 12.78
N LEU A 69 3.83 -1.42 13.71
CA LEU A 69 3.92 -2.07 15.03
C LEU A 69 3.92 -3.61 14.90
N LEU A 70 3.10 -4.14 13.99
CA LEU A 70 2.92 -5.59 13.78
C LEU A 70 4.00 -6.22 12.89
N SER A 71 4.76 -5.41 12.14
CA SER A 71 5.75 -5.90 11.16
C SER A 71 7.18 -5.86 11.74
N PRO A 72 7.82 -7.01 12.01
CA PRO A 72 9.13 -7.06 12.65
C PRO A 72 10.21 -6.18 12.00
N PRO A 73 10.35 -6.11 10.65
CA PRO A 73 11.38 -5.28 10.04
C PRO A 73 11.12 -3.76 10.17
N SER A 74 9.91 -3.34 10.55
CA SER A 74 9.62 -1.92 10.80
C SER A 74 9.70 -1.57 12.29
N ARG A 75 9.44 -2.54 13.18
CA ARG A 75 9.28 -2.31 14.62
C ARG A 75 10.50 -1.66 15.28
N GLY A 76 11.70 -1.94 14.78
CA GLY A 76 12.95 -1.37 15.29
C GLY A 76 13.25 0.06 14.82
N LEU A 77 12.46 0.62 13.90
CA LEU A 77 12.72 1.95 13.31
C LEU A 77 12.05 3.09 14.08
N PHE A 78 11.25 2.78 15.11
CA PHE A 78 10.53 3.75 15.93
C PHE A 78 10.22 3.20 17.33
N HIS A 79 9.91 4.12 18.25
CA HIS A 79 9.90 3.84 19.69
C HIS A 79 8.51 4.00 20.30
N ARG A 80 7.69 4.92 19.77
CA ARG A 80 6.32 5.18 20.23
C ARG A 80 5.38 5.34 19.02
N ALA A 81 4.09 5.15 19.25
CA ALA A 81 3.09 5.19 18.20
C ALA A 81 1.82 5.92 18.69
N VAL A 82 1.21 6.69 17.80
CA VAL A 82 -0.10 7.33 17.99
C VAL A 82 -0.98 6.98 16.79
N LEU A 83 -2.16 6.42 17.06
CA LEU A 83 -3.12 6.00 16.05
C LEU A 83 -4.39 6.83 16.21
N GLN A 84 -4.67 7.72 15.26
CA GLN A 84 -5.84 8.62 15.30
C GLN A 84 -6.93 8.09 14.35
N SER A 85 -8.10 7.74 14.88
CA SER A 85 -9.28 7.36 14.07
C SER A 85 -9.05 6.23 13.05
N GLY A 86 -8.11 5.32 13.32
CA GLY A 86 -7.83 4.16 12.47
C GLY A 86 -7.00 3.12 13.20
N ALA A 87 -7.09 1.88 12.75
CA ALA A 87 -6.40 0.75 13.36
C ALA A 87 -6.10 -0.32 12.30
N PRO A 88 -5.02 -1.11 12.46
CA PRO A 88 -4.61 -2.10 11.44
C PRO A 88 -5.62 -3.25 11.29
N ASN A 89 -6.47 -3.46 12.29
CA ASN A 89 -7.55 -4.44 12.30
C ASN A 89 -8.91 -3.85 11.85
N GLY A 90 -8.92 -2.63 11.30
CA GLY A 90 -10.13 -2.07 10.69
C GLY A 90 -10.59 -2.93 9.51
N PRO A 91 -11.91 -3.12 9.30
CA PRO A 91 -12.43 -4.00 8.24
C PRO A 91 -12.11 -3.52 6.82
N TRP A 92 -11.69 -2.27 6.67
CA TRP A 92 -11.30 -1.64 5.41
C TRP A 92 -9.78 -1.59 5.19
N ALA A 93 -8.98 -1.96 6.20
CA ALA A 93 -7.53 -1.71 6.21
C ALA A 93 -6.71 -2.86 5.61
N THR A 94 -7.31 -4.04 5.36
CA THR A 94 -6.63 -5.19 4.77
C THR A 94 -7.59 -6.01 3.92
N VAL A 95 -7.04 -6.78 2.98
CA VAL A 95 -7.80 -7.74 2.16
C VAL A 95 -7.11 -9.11 2.17
N GLY A 96 -7.89 -10.18 2.02
CA GLY A 96 -7.34 -11.53 1.85
C GLY A 96 -6.65 -11.69 0.49
N MET A 97 -5.68 -12.61 0.41
CA MET A 97 -4.90 -12.84 -0.83
C MET A 97 -5.77 -13.14 -2.07
N GLY A 98 -6.86 -13.90 -1.89
CA GLY A 98 -7.79 -14.22 -2.98
C GLY A 98 -8.51 -12.98 -3.51
N GLU A 99 -8.98 -12.12 -2.60
CA GLU A 99 -9.65 -10.86 -2.94
C GLU A 99 -8.68 -9.86 -3.59
N ALA A 100 -7.46 -9.74 -3.08
CA ALA A 100 -6.42 -8.92 -3.70
C ALA A 100 -6.18 -9.32 -5.16
N ARG A 101 -6.01 -10.63 -5.41
CA ARG A 101 -5.83 -11.16 -6.77
C ARG A 101 -7.07 -10.88 -7.63
N HIS A 102 -8.26 -11.09 -7.11
CA HIS A 102 -9.51 -10.83 -7.82
C HIS A 102 -9.63 -9.37 -8.28
N ARG A 103 -9.37 -8.42 -7.38
CA ARG A 103 -9.38 -6.98 -7.70
C ARG A 103 -8.32 -6.61 -8.73
N ALA A 104 -7.11 -7.14 -8.59
CA ALA A 104 -6.00 -6.88 -9.51
C ALA A 104 -6.31 -7.40 -10.93
N THR A 105 -6.85 -8.61 -11.06
CA THR A 105 -7.20 -9.18 -12.37
C THR A 105 -8.41 -8.48 -12.98
N GLN A 106 -9.40 -8.09 -12.18
CA GLN A 106 -10.55 -7.32 -12.67
C GLN A 106 -10.14 -5.93 -13.14
N LEU A 107 -9.27 -5.22 -12.40
CA LEU A 107 -8.73 -3.94 -12.84
C LEU A 107 -7.99 -4.10 -14.17
N ALA A 108 -7.14 -5.11 -14.28
CA ALA A 108 -6.42 -5.41 -15.51
C ALA A 108 -7.37 -5.66 -16.68
N HIS A 109 -8.44 -6.43 -16.47
CA HIS A 109 -9.45 -6.67 -17.49
C HIS A 109 -10.14 -5.39 -17.95
N LEU A 110 -10.53 -4.50 -17.02
CA LEU A 110 -11.17 -3.22 -17.33
C LEU A 110 -10.29 -2.28 -18.17
N VAL A 111 -8.97 -2.43 -18.07
CA VAL A 111 -8.00 -1.63 -18.87
C VAL A 111 -7.42 -2.42 -20.05
N GLY A 112 -8.04 -3.54 -20.41
CA GLY A 112 -7.67 -4.35 -21.57
C GLY A 112 -6.34 -5.08 -21.42
N CYS A 113 -6.06 -5.62 -20.22
CA CYS A 113 -4.87 -6.40 -19.91
C CYS A 113 -5.22 -7.82 -19.40
N PRO A 114 -4.72 -8.89 -20.05
CA PRO A 114 -3.99 -8.89 -21.33
C PRO A 114 -4.94 -8.62 -22.53
N PRO A 115 -4.39 -8.24 -23.70
CA PRO A 115 -5.20 -8.10 -24.92
C PRO A 115 -5.81 -9.45 -25.31
N GLY A 116 -7.14 -9.50 -25.48
CA GLY A 116 -7.83 -10.70 -25.99
C GLY A 116 -8.44 -11.65 -24.95
N GLY A 117 -8.40 -11.34 -23.64
CA GLY A 117 -9.21 -12.08 -22.65
C GLY A 117 -8.60 -12.19 -21.26
N THR A 118 -9.17 -13.08 -20.44
CA THR A 118 -8.72 -13.41 -19.07
C THR A 118 -7.91 -14.70 -19.07
N GLY A 119 -6.65 -14.62 -18.68
CA GLY A 119 -5.72 -15.75 -18.63
C GLY A 119 -4.32 -15.31 -19.03
N GLY A 120 -3.30 -15.75 -18.30
CA GLY A 120 -1.91 -15.37 -18.58
C GLY A 120 -1.01 -15.43 -17.35
N ASN A 121 0.30 -15.33 -17.61
CA ASN A 121 1.33 -15.24 -16.57
C ASN A 121 1.19 -13.89 -15.83
N ASP A 122 1.27 -13.89 -14.50
CA ASP A 122 1.25 -12.66 -13.68
C ASP A 122 2.28 -11.63 -14.17
N THR A 123 3.42 -12.10 -14.70
CA THR A 123 4.47 -11.26 -15.28
C THR A 123 3.97 -10.47 -16.49
N GLU A 124 3.26 -11.12 -17.40
CA GLU A 124 2.70 -10.50 -18.61
C GLU A 124 1.55 -9.55 -18.27
N LEU A 125 0.73 -9.92 -17.28
CA LEU A 125 -0.35 -9.09 -16.78
C LEU A 125 0.18 -7.76 -16.24
N VAL A 126 1.21 -7.83 -15.37
CA VAL A 126 1.84 -6.64 -14.80
C VAL A 126 2.59 -5.85 -15.87
N ALA A 127 3.28 -6.51 -16.81
CA ALA A 127 3.92 -5.83 -17.92
C ALA A 127 2.91 -5.01 -18.75
N CYS A 128 1.74 -5.59 -19.05
CA CYS A 128 0.66 -4.87 -19.73
C CYS A 128 0.15 -3.68 -18.91
N LEU A 129 -0.12 -3.88 -17.61
CA LEU A 129 -0.58 -2.82 -16.71
C LEU A 129 0.40 -1.63 -16.65
N ARG A 130 1.71 -1.91 -16.63
CA ARG A 130 2.76 -0.87 -16.61
C ARG A 130 2.80 -0.01 -17.89
N THR A 131 2.20 -0.47 -18.99
CA THR A 131 2.10 0.32 -20.23
C THR A 131 0.93 1.30 -20.23
N ARG A 132 -0.01 1.19 -19.27
CA ARG A 132 -1.19 2.05 -19.22
C ARG A 132 -0.85 3.40 -18.58
N PRO A 133 -1.39 4.52 -19.10
CA PRO A 133 -1.30 5.79 -18.41
C PRO A 133 -1.88 5.67 -17.00
N ALA A 134 -1.25 6.31 -16.01
CA ALA A 134 -1.67 6.21 -14.62
C ALA A 134 -3.16 6.55 -14.42
N GLN A 135 -3.64 7.60 -15.11
CA GLN A 135 -5.04 8.02 -15.03
C GLN A 135 -6.03 6.95 -15.50
N VAL A 136 -5.63 6.09 -16.46
CA VAL A 136 -6.49 4.99 -16.92
C VAL A 136 -6.71 3.98 -15.79
N LEU A 137 -5.67 3.67 -15.00
CA LEU A 137 -5.82 2.78 -13.84
C LEU A 137 -6.71 3.41 -12.76
N VAL A 138 -6.48 4.70 -12.46
CA VAL A 138 -7.27 5.45 -11.46
C VAL A 138 -8.75 5.50 -11.83
N ASN A 139 -9.08 5.73 -13.10
CA ASN A 139 -10.47 5.78 -13.57
C ASN A 139 -11.24 4.46 -13.32
N HIS A 140 -10.54 3.33 -13.19
CA HIS A 140 -11.16 2.02 -13.02
C HIS A 140 -11.00 1.42 -11.62
N GLU A 141 -10.25 2.06 -10.71
CA GLU A 141 -9.94 1.47 -9.40
C GLU A 141 -11.20 1.23 -8.56
N TRP A 142 -12.23 2.08 -8.66
CA TRP A 142 -13.45 1.95 -7.86
C TRP A 142 -14.40 0.84 -8.34
N HIS A 143 -14.23 0.37 -9.58
CA HIS A 143 -15.11 -0.65 -10.18
C HIS A 143 -14.81 -2.08 -9.73
N VAL A 144 -13.70 -2.30 -9.03
CA VAL A 144 -13.31 -3.62 -8.50
C VAL A 144 -13.77 -3.85 -7.06
N LEU A 145 -14.47 -2.89 -6.48
CA LEU A 145 -15.00 -3.00 -5.12
C LEU A 145 -16.41 -3.62 -5.12
N PRO A 146 -16.73 -4.45 -4.11
CA PRO A 146 -18.12 -4.83 -3.85
C PRO A 146 -18.96 -3.59 -3.47
N GLN A 147 -20.25 -3.61 -3.83
CA GLN A 147 -21.17 -2.47 -3.62
C GLN A 147 -21.41 -2.10 -2.14
N GLU A 148 -21.18 -3.04 -1.22
CA GLU A 148 -21.53 -2.98 0.20
C GLU A 148 -20.36 -2.47 1.06
N SER A 149 -20.14 -1.14 1.11
CA SER A 149 -19.31 -0.51 2.16
C SER A 149 -19.49 1.02 2.18
N VAL A 150 -19.56 1.60 3.39
CA VAL A 150 -19.52 3.04 3.66
C VAL A 150 -18.11 3.63 3.40
N PHE A 151 -17.07 2.85 3.70
CA PHE A 151 -15.67 3.21 3.43
C PHE A 151 -15.12 2.36 2.29
N ARG A 152 -15.02 2.96 1.12
CA ARG A 152 -14.54 2.29 -0.10
C ARG A 152 -13.06 2.60 -0.25
N PHE A 153 -12.23 1.56 -0.37
CA PHE A 153 -10.80 1.68 -0.61
C PHE A 153 -10.35 0.50 -1.47
N SER A 154 -10.16 0.73 -2.77
CA SER A 154 -9.92 -0.34 -3.75
C SER A 154 -8.66 -1.14 -3.50
N PHE A 155 -7.62 -0.46 -3.05
CA PHE A 155 -6.28 -0.97 -2.88
C PHE A 155 -5.68 -0.36 -1.61
N VAL A 156 -6.10 -0.89 -0.46
CA VAL A 156 -5.62 -0.58 0.89
C VAL A 156 -5.31 -1.88 1.62
#